data_AF-A0A1D3TLW2-F1
#
_entry.id   AF-A0A1D3TLW2-F1
#
_cell.length_a   1.000
_cell.length_b   1.000
_cell.length_c   1.000
_cell.angle_alpha   90.00
_cell.angle_beta   90.00
_cell.angle_gamma   90.00
#
_symmetry.space_group_name_H-M   'P 1'
#
loop_
_entity.id
_entity.type
_entity.pdbx_description
1 polymer ?
#
loop_
_entity_poly.entity_id
_entity_poly.type
_entity_poly.pdbx_seq_one_letter_code
_entity_poly.pdbx_strand_id
1 'polypeptide(L)'
;MSYEIPDIYSFFSDFKRYMQYDNYIENNSGKNEHNNTCHAFISDVNISSSETANDICAKFKNLYKFIHSTKNSTRSEYLDDNDFAYLNYWLNNKLRNNTLRHNITVNVFHKNMNNTEEEFISNDIFENKLFNFEDIDFKNMNLLTNLYIENSKFYENINNREEEKISCLEYSKELINTYKKGIIQCRLYDTNFCKALKHFEGEYETISGPNSISEKCIDRKFLKLPTYEDVSQGDKKFTIVGSVLGPSVTTLFTSIFLYMFTPFGQWIRGKMGKKKETHSKLYEENDQSLLNTSDNEYSNTDYNAYHLSYDPVANS
;
A
#
# COMPACT_ATOMS: atom_id res chain seq x y z
N MET A 1 13.33 7.51 -30.99
CA MET A 1 12.65 6.62 -30.02
C MET A 1 11.51 7.43 -29.43
N SER A 2 10.26 7.06 -29.68
CA SER A 2 9.13 7.68 -28.97
C SER A 2 9.23 7.24 -27.52
N TYR A 3 9.50 8.15 -26.60
CA TYR A 3 9.32 7.88 -25.18
C TYR A 3 7.82 7.63 -24.98
N GLU A 4 7.45 6.36 -24.81
CA GLU A 4 6.10 6.01 -24.43
C GLU A 4 5.86 6.64 -23.05
N ILE A 5 4.79 7.42 -22.91
CA ILE A 5 4.45 8.06 -21.65
C ILE A 5 4.21 6.92 -20.63
N PRO A 6 4.94 6.87 -19.50
CA PRO A 6 4.78 5.81 -18.52
C PRO A 6 3.33 5.70 -18.09
N ASP A 7 2.80 4.48 -18.10
CA ASP A 7 1.43 4.24 -17.68
C ASP A 7 1.30 4.47 -16.17
N ILE A 8 0.69 5.59 -15.79
CA ILE A 8 0.48 5.95 -14.38
C ILE A 8 -0.38 4.93 -13.61
N TYR A 9 -1.14 4.07 -14.29
CA TYR A 9 -1.98 3.04 -13.70
C TYR A 9 -1.28 1.68 -13.60
N SER A 10 -0.07 1.52 -14.14
CA SER A 10 0.57 0.22 -14.31
C SER A 10 0.78 -0.53 -12.99
N PHE A 11 1.06 0.19 -11.91
CA PHE A 11 1.28 -0.38 -10.57
C PHE A 11 0.06 -1.11 -10.00
N PHE A 12 -1.15 -0.93 -10.56
CA PHE A 12 -2.33 -1.64 -10.08
C PHE A 12 -2.26 -3.16 -10.28
N SER A 13 -1.44 -3.67 -11.20
CA SER A 13 -1.19 -5.11 -11.31
C SER A 13 -0.57 -5.69 -10.03
N ASP A 14 0.22 -4.88 -9.32
CA ASP A 14 0.91 -5.23 -8.07
C ASP A 14 0.39 -4.41 -6.88
N PHE A 15 -0.86 -3.90 -6.94
CA PHE A 15 -1.39 -2.96 -5.95
C PHE A 15 -1.26 -3.45 -4.51
N LYS A 16 -1.54 -4.74 -4.28
CA LYS A 16 -1.45 -5.37 -2.95
C LYS A 16 -0.05 -5.28 -2.37
N ARG A 17 0.99 -5.45 -3.20
CA ARG A 17 2.39 -5.34 -2.78
C ARG A 17 2.71 -3.92 -2.32
N TYR A 18 2.38 -2.92 -3.13
CA TYR A 18 2.64 -1.53 -2.78
C TYR A 18 1.85 -1.06 -1.54
N MET A 19 0.63 -1.56 -1.33
CA MET A 19 -0.14 -1.32 -0.10
C MET A 19 0.53 -1.91 1.16
N GLN A 20 1.23 -3.03 1.04
CA GLN A 20 2.02 -3.57 2.15
C GLN A 20 3.23 -2.69 2.44
N TYR A 21 3.86 -2.14 1.41
CA TYR A 21 4.98 -1.21 1.56
C TYR A 21 4.53 0.06 2.27
N ASP A 22 3.42 0.67 1.85
CA ASP A 22 2.81 1.80 2.54
C ASP A 22 2.57 1.51 4.03
N ASN A 23 1.99 0.35 4.33
CA ASN A 23 1.73 -0.06 5.72
C ASN A 23 3.01 -0.12 6.55
N TYR A 24 4.05 -0.70 5.98
CA TYR A 24 5.34 -0.83 6.64
C TYR A 24 5.90 0.55 6.97
N ILE A 25 5.85 1.49 6.02
CA ILE A 25 6.32 2.85 6.22
C ILE A 25 5.48 3.59 7.28
N GLU A 26 4.16 3.51 7.22
CA GLU A 26 3.28 4.17 8.18
C GLU A 26 3.48 3.65 9.62
N ASN A 27 3.71 2.35 9.81
CA ASN A 27 3.86 1.75 11.15
C ASN A 27 5.27 1.92 11.76
N ASN A 28 6.28 2.13 10.92
CA ASN A 28 7.69 2.29 11.31
C ASN A 28 8.20 3.72 11.21
N SER A 29 7.40 4.65 10.70
CA SER A 29 7.73 6.08 10.65
C SER A 29 8.14 6.59 12.03
N GLY A 30 9.32 7.20 12.14
CA GLY A 30 9.85 7.76 13.39
C GLY A 30 10.40 6.73 14.39
N LYS A 31 10.63 5.47 13.99
CA LYS A 31 11.27 4.43 14.82
C LYS A 31 12.60 3.97 14.22
N ASN A 32 13.65 3.86 15.04
CA ASN A 32 14.95 3.24 14.72
C ASN A 32 15.61 3.75 13.39
N GLU A 33 16.17 2.85 12.56
CA GLU A 33 16.82 3.15 11.25
C GLU A 33 15.92 3.88 10.23
N HIS A 34 14.61 3.98 10.51
CA HIS A 34 13.64 4.74 9.71
C HIS A 34 13.35 6.15 10.26
N ASN A 35 14.13 6.61 11.24
CA ASN A 35 14.16 8.00 11.71
C ASN A 35 14.91 8.89 10.71
N ASN A 36 14.50 8.83 9.44
CA ASN A 36 15.02 9.73 8.44
C ASN A 36 14.32 11.08 8.63
N THR A 37 15.10 12.11 8.96
CA THR A 37 14.62 13.48 8.87
C THR A 37 14.53 13.90 7.40
N CYS A 38 13.71 14.90 7.14
CA CYS A 38 13.73 15.65 5.90
C CYS A 38 13.69 17.14 6.22
N HIS A 39 14.43 17.92 5.45
CA HIS A 39 14.59 19.35 5.61
C HIS A 39 14.22 20.12 4.33
N ALA A 40 13.57 19.46 3.37
CA ALA A 40 13.13 20.02 2.09
C ALA A 40 12.34 21.33 2.23
N PHE A 41 11.60 21.52 3.32
CA PHE A 41 10.81 22.73 3.58
C PHE A 41 11.36 23.50 4.79
N ILE A 42 12.10 24.59 4.54
CA ILE A 42 12.66 25.47 5.59
C ILE A 42 11.57 26.06 6.47
N SER A 43 10.51 26.58 5.85
CA SER A 43 9.28 26.97 6.54
C SER A 43 8.29 25.82 6.33
N ASP A 44 8.31 24.88 7.27
CA ASP A 44 7.49 23.69 7.18
C ASP A 44 6.00 24.03 7.17
N VAL A 45 5.23 23.24 6.42
CA VAL A 45 3.82 23.51 6.13
C VAL A 45 3.00 22.32 6.60
N ASN A 46 1.97 22.58 7.39
CA ASN A 46 1.01 21.54 7.76
C ASN A 46 0.25 21.09 6.52
N ILE A 47 0.40 19.81 6.18
CA ILE A 47 -0.30 19.19 5.06
C ILE A 47 -1.63 18.62 5.58
N SER A 48 -1.63 18.01 6.75
CA SER A 48 -2.81 17.55 7.47
C SER A 48 -2.79 18.02 8.93
N SER A 49 -3.77 17.60 9.73
CA SER A 49 -3.76 17.88 11.18
C SER A 49 -2.66 17.13 11.94
N SER A 50 -2.01 16.14 11.32
CA SER A 50 -1.05 15.26 11.96
C SER A 50 0.31 15.14 11.25
N GLU A 51 0.43 15.68 10.04
CA GLU A 51 1.66 15.57 9.22
C GLU A 51 1.98 16.93 8.57
N THR A 52 3.26 17.29 8.62
CA THR A 52 3.83 18.41 7.86
C THR A 52 4.38 17.96 6.51
N ALA A 53 4.86 18.92 5.71
CA ALA A 53 5.51 18.63 4.45
C ALA A 53 6.84 17.89 4.65
N ASN A 54 7.61 18.23 5.69
CA ASN A 54 8.82 17.49 6.04
C ASN A 54 8.51 16.08 6.58
N ASP A 55 7.40 15.88 7.33
CA ASP A 55 6.98 14.54 7.75
C ASP A 55 6.67 13.64 6.54
N ILE A 56 5.93 14.18 5.55
CA ILE A 56 5.62 13.46 4.31
C ILE A 56 6.89 13.18 3.50
N CYS A 57 7.84 14.12 3.47
CA CYS A 57 9.13 13.92 2.82
C CYS A 57 9.96 12.82 3.49
N ALA A 58 10.05 12.80 4.82
CA ALA A 58 10.69 11.72 5.56
C ALA A 58 10.09 10.35 5.20
N LYS A 59 8.76 10.25 5.16
CA LYS A 59 8.05 9.02 4.74
C LYS A 59 8.31 8.68 3.27
N PHE A 60 8.29 9.65 2.37
CA PHE A 60 8.57 9.44 0.95
C PHE A 60 9.98 8.89 0.73
N LYS A 61 10.98 9.46 1.40
CA LYS A 61 12.37 8.98 1.40
C LYS A 61 12.47 7.53 1.87
N ASN A 62 11.80 7.21 2.99
CA ASN A 62 11.77 5.85 3.53
C ASN A 62 11.10 4.88 2.54
N LEU A 63 9.98 5.27 1.94
CA LEU A 63 9.26 4.46 0.97
C LEU A 63 10.13 4.19 -0.27
N TYR A 64 10.80 5.21 -0.80
CA TYR A 64 11.75 5.06 -1.91
C TYR A 64 12.86 4.07 -1.57
N LYS A 65 13.55 4.26 -0.43
CA LYS A 65 14.62 3.35 0.03
C LYS A 65 14.14 1.92 0.23
N PHE A 66 12.94 1.76 0.77
CA PHE A 66 12.35 0.45 1.00
C PHE A 66 12.02 -0.26 -0.32
N ILE A 67 11.40 0.43 -1.27
CA ILE A 67 11.15 -0.14 -2.60
C ILE A 67 12.48 -0.52 -3.25
N HIS A 68 13.46 0.38 -3.23
CA HIS A 68 14.78 0.14 -3.81
C HIS A 68 15.49 -1.09 -3.18
N SER A 69 15.45 -1.23 -1.85
CA SER A 69 16.10 -2.36 -1.17
C SER A 69 15.47 -3.71 -1.53
N THR A 70 14.16 -3.75 -1.78
CA THR A 70 13.51 -4.97 -2.26
C THR A 70 13.99 -5.38 -3.65
N LYS A 71 14.38 -4.44 -4.51
CA LYS A 71 14.87 -4.71 -5.87
C LYS A 71 16.30 -5.25 -5.89
N ASN A 72 17.16 -4.76 -5.02
CA ASN A 72 18.54 -5.25 -4.85
C ASN A 72 18.59 -6.77 -4.56
N SER A 73 17.53 -7.34 -3.97
CA SER A 73 17.41 -8.79 -3.74
C SER A 73 17.07 -9.61 -5.00
N THR A 74 16.64 -8.97 -6.09
CA THR A 74 16.06 -9.61 -7.31
C THR A 74 16.86 -9.40 -8.60
N ARG A 75 18.12 -8.94 -8.53
CA ARG A 75 19.00 -8.60 -9.69
C ARG A 75 18.55 -7.39 -10.53
N SER A 76 17.53 -6.63 -10.13
CA SER A 76 17.26 -5.30 -10.67
C SER A 76 17.83 -4.26 -9.72
N GLU A 77 18.88 -3.54 -10.13
CA GLU A 77 19.48 -2.47 -9.31
C GLU A 77 18.66 -1.16 -9.36
N TYR A 78 17.58 -1.11 -10.15
CA TYR A 78 16.82 0.13 -10.41
C TYR A 78 15.32 -0.07 -10.20
N LEU A 79 14.66 1.03 -9.84
CA LEU A 79 13.20 1.14 -9.82
C LEU A 79 12.68 1.03 -11.25
N ASP A 80 11.57 0.30 -11.41
CA ASP A 80 10.86 0.18 -12.68
C ASP A 80 9.73 1.21 -12.79
N ASP A 81 9.05 1.24 -13.94
CA ASP A 81 7.97 2.19 -14.20
C ASP A 81 6.77 2.00 -13.25
N ASN A 82 6.52 0.79 -12.73
CA ASN A 82 5.46 0.55 -11.74
C ASN A 82 5.84 1.19 -10.39
N ASP A 83 7.10 1.09 -9.99
CA ASP A 83 7.60 1.72 -8.77
C ASP A 83 7.46 3.25 -8.83
N PHE A 84 7.86 3.85 -9.96
CA PHE A 84 7.70 5.30 -10.17
C PHE A 84 6.23 5.73 -10.25
N ALA A 85 5.38 4.97 -10.96
CA ALA A 85 3.95 5.23 -11.02
C ALA A 85 3.31 5.20 -9.62
N TYR A 86 3.70 4.22 -8.79
CA TYR A 86 3.23 4.12 -7.42
C TYR A 86 3.72 5.27 -6.54
N LEU A 87 5.01 5.63 -6.59
CA LEU A 87 5.57 6.74 -5.81
C LEU A 87 4.87 8.07 -6.16
N ASN A 88 4.61 8.30 -7.45
CA ASN A 88 3.87 9.48 -7.90
C ASN A 88 2.41 9.46 -7.40
N TYR A 89 1.74 8.30 -7.46
CA TYR A 89 0.41 8.13 -6.88
C TYR A 89 0.41 8.42 -5.38
N TRP A 90 1.32 7.81 -4.62
CA TRP A 90 1.42 7.95 -3.17
C TRP A 90 1.56 9.42 -2.76
N LEU A 91 2.46 10.16 -3.44
CA LEU A 91 2.70 11.57 -3.13
C LEU A 91 1.51 12.47 -3.52
N ASN A 92 0.91 12.25 -4.70
CA ASN A 92 -0.33 12.96 -5.09
C ASN A 92 -1.43 12.73 -4.06
N ASN A 93 -1.57 11.50 -3.59
CA ASN A 93 -2.56 11.10 -2.61
C ASN A 93 -2.34 11.86 -1.29
N LYS A 94 -1.11 11.80 -0.75
CA LYS A 94 -0.69 12.47 0.48
C LYS A 94 -0.87 13.99 0.45
N LEU A 95 -0.65 14.63 -0.69
CA LEU A 95 -0.79 16.09 -0.81
C LEU A 95 -2.23 16.55 -1.08
N ARG A 96 -3.08 15.72 -1.70
CA ARG A 96 -4.38 16.20 -2.21
C ARG A 96 -5.58 15.85 -1.34
N ASN A 97 -5.49 14.80 -0.53
CA ASN A 97 -6.63 14.34 0.25
C ASN A 97 -6.52 14.76 1.72
N ASN A 98 -6.25 16.05 1.95
CA ASN A 98 -6.18 16.62 3.29
C ASN A 98 -7.35 17.56 3.57
N THR A 99 -7.66 17.72 4.86
CA THR A 99 -8.66 18.67 5.34
C THR A 99 -8.16 20.11 5.35
N LEU A 100 -6.84 20.31 5.37
CA LEU A 100 -6.20 21.62 5.37
C LEU A 100 -5.88 22.06 3.94
N ARG A 101 -6.13 23.34 3.65
CA ARG A 101 -5.71 23.94 2.38
C ARG A 101 -4.24 24.34 2.49
N HIS A 102 -3.40 23.79 1.63
CA HIS A 102 -2.02 24.23 1.40
C HIS A 102 -1.78 24.41 -0.09
N ASN A 103 -0.67 25.07 -0.45
CA ASN A 103 -0.29 25.34 -1.84
C ASN A 103 0.83 24.40 -2.37
N ILE A 104 1.25 23.42 -1.57
CA ILE A 104 2.28 22.46 -1.96
C ILE A 104 1.74 21.51 -3.03
N THR A 105 2.33 21.57 -4.21
CA THR A 105 2.10 20.66 -5.34
C THR A 105 3.19 19.59 -5.39
N VAL A 106 2.98 18.51 -6.16
CA VAL A 106 4.01 17.47 -6.36
C VAL A 106 5.27 18.06 -6.96
N ASN A 107 5.14 18.96 -7.94
CA ASN A 107 6.29 19.62 -8.56
C ASN A 107 7.08 20.49 -7.57
N VAL A 108 6.38 21.24 -6.69
CA VAL A 108 7.03 22.04 -5.63
C VAL A 108 7.73 21.13 -4.62
N PHE A 109 7.08 20.04 -4.23
CA PHE A 109 7.63 19.06 -3.32
C PHE A 109 8.90 18.41 -3.87
N HIS A 110 8.83 17.89 -5.10
CA HIS A 110 9.96 17.28 -5.81
C HIS A 110 11.13 18.25 -5.95
N LYS A 111 10.88 19.49 -6.40
CA LYS A 111 11.92 20.53 -6.50
C LYS A 111 12.60 20.80 -5.15
N ASN A 112 11.83 20.98 -4.09
CA ASN A 112 12.38 21.28 -2.77
C ASN A 112 13.20 20.12 -2.21
N MET A 113 12.70 18.90 -2.37
CA MET A 113 13.37 17.67 -1.97
C MET A 113 14.70 17.51 -2.71
N ASN A 114 14.71 17.67 -4.04
CA ASN A 114 15.91 17.56 -4.85
C ASN A 114 16.97 18.64 -4.57
N ASN A 115 16.57 19.82 -4.09
CA ASN A 115 17.52 20.88 -3.77
C ASN A 115 18.17 20.70 -2.40
N THR A 116 17.60 19.87 -1.52
CA THR A 116 17.94 19.87 -0.10
C THR A 116 18.41 18.51 0.40
N GLU A 117 17.83 17.43 -0.10
CA GLU A 117 18.11 16.08 0.37
C GLU A 117 19.27 15.47 -0.42
N GLU A 118 20.41 15.26 0.24
CA GLU A 118 21.68 14.83 -0.37
C GLU A 118 21.55 13.63 -1.33
N GLU A 119 20.69 12.67 -0.98
CA GLU A 119 20.42 11.47 -1.79
C GLU A 119 19.76 11.75 -3.14
N PHE A 120 19.20 12.95 -3.35
CA PHE A 120 18.53 13.36 -4.59
C PHE A 120 19.17 14.59 -5.28
N ILE A 121 20.14 15.27 -4.65
CA ILE A 121 20.77 16.48 -5.21
C ILE A 121 21.59 16.19 -6.48
N SER A 122 22.32 15.08 -6.51
CA SER A 122 23.32 14.81 -7.56
C SER A 122 22.74 14.18 -8.84
N ASN A 123 21.58 13.56 -8.75
CA ASN A 123 20.89 12.92 -9.86
C ASN A 123 19.38 13.01 -9.62
N ASP A 124 18.67 13.75 -10.47
CA ASP A 124 17.20 13.82 -10.39
C ASP A 124 16.58 12.51 -10.91
N ILE A 125 16.59 11.49 -10.05
CA ILE A 125 15.99 10.18 -10.35
C ILE A 125 14.48 10.24 -10.60
N PHE A 126 13.84 11.36 -10.23
CA PHE A 126 12.41 11.58 -10.34
C PHE A 126 12.03 12.52 -11.49
N GLU A 127 13.00 12.92 -12.32
CA GLU A 127 12.78 13.82 -13.44
C GLU A 127 11.69 13.25 -14.36
N ASN A 128 10.62 14.02 -14.58
CA ASN A 128 9.43 13.61 -15.35
C ASN A 128 8.68 12.38 -14.79
N LYS A 129 9.01 11.90 -13.59
CA LYS A 129 8.35 10.76 -12.92
C LYS A 129 7.44 11.19 -11.76
N LEU A 130 7.78 12.28 -11.07
CA LEU A 130 6.90 12.92 -10.08
C LEU A 130 6.21 14.13 -10.69
N PHE A 131 4.88 14.11 -10.72
CA PHE A 131 4.08 15.19 -11.28
C PHE A 131 2.67 15.21 -10.71
N ASN A 132 2.05 16.39 -10.75
CA ASN A 132 0.65 16.53 -10.38
C ASN A 132 -0.26 15.76 -11.35
N PHE A 133 -1.06 14.83 -10.83
CA PHE A 133 -2.12 14.22 -11.62
C PHE A 133 -3.19 15.24 -12.01
N GLU A 134 -3.70 15.10 -13.22
CA GLU A 134 -4.95 15.74 -13.60
C GLU A 134 -6.09 15.29 -12.68
N ASP A 135 -7.11 16.13 -12.54
CA ASP A 135 -8.25 15.82 -11.66
C ASP A 135 -8.97 14.54 -12.06
N ILE A 136 -9.03 14.25 -13.36
CA ILE A 136 -9.67 13.03 -13.86
C ILE A 136 -8.87 11.80 -13.46
N ASP A 137 -7.55 11.83 -13.63
CA ASP A 137 -6.68 10.71 -13.31
C ASP A 137 -6.62 10.46 -11.82
N PHE A 138 -6.58 11.51 -11.01
CA PHE A 138 -6.62 11.38 -9.55
C PHE A 138 -7.94 10.77 -9.06
N LYS A 139 -9.08 11.17 -9.64
CA LYS A 139 -10.38 10.55 -9.33
C LYS A 139 -10.40 9.07 -9.71
N ASN A 140 -9.84 8.74 -10.87
CA ASN A 140 -9.71 7.36 -11.35
C ASN A 140 -8.84 6.49 -10.44
N MET A 141 -7.68 7.00 -10.03
CA MET A 141 -6.78 6.34 -9.09
C MET A 141 -7.49 6.02 -7.78
N ASN A 142 -8.17 7.02 -7.20
CA ASN A 142 -8.93 6.85 -5.96
C ASN A 142 -10.06 5.82 -6.10
N LEU A 143 -10.73 5.80 -7.26
CA LEU A 143 -11.77 4.81 -7.55
C LEU A 143 -11.19 3.39 -7.59
N LEU A 144 -10.09 3.17 -8.31
CA LEU A 144 -9.41 1.88 -8.36
C LEU A 144 -8.91 1.47 -6.98
N THR A 145 -8.24 2.36 -6.26
CA THR A 145 -7.80 2.09 -4.89
C THR A 145 -8.97 1.67 -4.00
N ASN A 146 -10.11 2.38 -4.07
CA ASN A 146 -11.30 2.01 -3.31
C ASN A 146 -11.82 0.62 -3.67
N LEU A 147 -11.77 0.21 -4.95
CA LEU A 147 -12.14 -1.15 -5.36
C LEU A 147 -11.27 -2.21 -4.68
N TYR A 148 -9.96 -2.05 -4.68
CA TYR A 148 -9.05 -3.00 -4.01
C TYR A 148 -9.27 -3.05 -2.49
N ILE A 149 -9.55 -1.90 -1.88
CA ILE A 149 -9.86 -1.79 -0.46
C ILE A 149 -11.15 -2.54 -0.12
N GLU A 150 -12.24 -2.24 -0.83
CA GLU A 150 -13.53 -2.90 -0.62
C GLU A 150 -13.47 -4.40 -0.94
N ASN A 151 -12.68 -4.80 -1.93
CA ASN A 151 -12.46 -6.23 -2.25
C ASN A 151 -11.75 -6.96 -1.11
N SER A 152 -10.80 -6.29 -0.46
CA SER A 152 -10.11 -6.84 0.71
C SER A 152 -11.06 -6.98 1.90
N LYS A 153 -11.93 -5.99 2.16
CA LYS A 153 -13.00 -6.08 3.18
C LYS A 153 -13.95 -7.24 2.88
N PHE A 154 -14.39 -7.33 1.63
CA PHE A 154 -15.29 -8.39 1.16
C PHE A 154 -14.67 -9.77 1.41
N TYR A 155 -13.42 -9.97 0.97
CA TYR A 155 -12.70 -11.22 1.17
C TYR A 155 -12.63 -11.62 2.65
N GLU A 156 -12.25 -10.68 3.51
CA GLU A 156 -12.04 -10.97 4.91
C GLU A 156 -13.34 -11.30 5.67
N ASN A 157 -14.41 -10.54 5.42
CA ASN A 157 -15.72 -10.77 6.05
C ASN A 157 -16.30 -12.17 5.75
N ILE A 158 -15.90 -12.76 4.62
CA ILE A 158 -16.30 -14.10 4.21
C ILE A 158 -15.30 -15.15 4.70
N ASN A 159 -14.01 -14.87 4.58
CA ASN A 159 -12.98 -15.83 4.93
C ASN A 159 -12.99 -16.19 6.42
N ASN A 160 -13.22 -15.21 7.30
CA ASN A 160 -13.20 -15.38 8.76
C ASN A 160 -14.42 -16.13 9.35
N ARG A 161 -15.34 -16.61 8.52
CA ARG A 161 -16.55 -17.31 8.99
C ARG A 161 -16.41 -18.82 8.80
N GLU A 162 -16.61 -19.55 9.89
CA GLU A 162 -16.63 -21.02 9.92
C GLU A 162 -17.97 -21.55 9.41
N GLU A 163 -17.88 -22.35 8.34
CA GLU A 163 -18.85 -23.30 7.73
C GLU A 163 -20.30 -22.87 7.42
N GLU A 164 -20.82 -21.79 7.97
CA GLU A 164 -22.18 -21.31 7.67
C GLU A 164 -22.21 -20.51 6.37
N LYS A 165 -23.21 -20.82 5.53
CA LYS A 165 -23.52 -19.97 4.39
C LYS A 165 -24.09 -18.64 4.88
N ILE A 166 -23.52 -17.53 4.43
CA ILE A 166 -23.92 -16.18 4.81
C ILE A 166 -24.51 -15.39 3.64
N SER A 167 -25.21 -14.30 3.97
CA SER A 167 -25.52 -13.24 3.01
C SER A 167 -24.27 -12.39 2.80
N CYS A 168 -23.85 -12.22 1.55
CA CYS A 168 -22.66 -11.46 1.17
C CYS A 168 -22.98 -10.14 0.46
N LEU A 169 -24.25 -9.91 0.11
CA LEU A 169 -24.71 -8.71 -0.58
C LEU A 169 -24.30 -7.43 0.16
N GLU A 170 -24.46 -7.41 1.49
CA GLU A 170 -24.10 -6.25 2.30
C GLU A 170 -22.61 -5.92 2.19
N TYR A 171 -21.74 -6.94 2.23
CA TYR A 171 -20.29 -6.76 2.12
C TYR A 171 -19.84 -6.37 0.70
N SER A 172 -20.59 -6.76 -0.33
CA SER A 172 -20.25 -6.48 -1.73
C SER A 172 -20.81 -5.15 -2.26
N LYS A 173 -21.74 -4.53 -1.53
CA LYS A 173 -22.52 -3.39 -2.03
C LYS A 173 -21.64 -2.20 -2.45
N GLU A 174 -20.71 -1.78 -1.59
CA GLU A 174 -19.83 -0.64 -1.87
C GLU A 174 -18.82 -0.95 -2.98
N LEU A 175 -18.31 -2.17 -3.03
CA LEU A 175 -17.45 -2.66 -4.12
C LEU A 175 -18.18 -2.56 -5.47
N ILE A 176 -19.37 -3.16 -5.56
CA ILE A 176 -20.17 -3.18 -6.79
C ILE A 176 -20.56 -1.75 -7.20
N ASN A 177 -20.97 -0.90 -6.26
CA ASN A 177 -21.32 0.50 -6.55
C ASN A 177 -20.11 1.30 -7.04
N THR A 178 -18.92 1.06 -6.49
CA THR A 178 -17.68 1.68 -6.95
C THR A 178 -17.33 1.20 -8.36
N TYR A 179 -17.49 -0.10 -8.63
CA TYR A 179 -17.20 -0.68 -9.95
C TYR A 179 -18.12 -0.12 -11.02
N LYS A 180 -19.42 0.05 -10.72
CA LYS A 180 -20.39 0.71 -11.60
C LYS A 180 -19.93 2.11 -12.02
N LYS A 181 -19.39 2.90 -11.10
CA LYS A 181 -18.83 4.23 -11.42
C LYS A 181 -17.64 4.11 -12.37
N GLY A 182 -16.75 3.14 -12.12
CA GLY A 182 -15.58 2.90 -12.96
C GLY A 182 -15.94 2.47 -14.38
N ILE A 183 -16.87 1.53 -14.54
CA ILE A 183 -17.26 1.03 -15.86
C ILE A 183 -18.03 2.06 -16.69
N ILE A 184 -18.82 2.94 -16.05
CA ILE A 184 -19.41 4.12 -16.72
C ILE A 184 -18.30 5.02 -17.27
N GLN A 185 -17.23 5.21 -16.50
CA GLN A 185 -16.12 6.07 -16.89
C GLN A 185 -15.26 5.48 -18.02
N CYS A 186 -15.29 4.16 -18.18
CA CYS A 186 -14.62 3.46 -19.28
C CYS A 186 -15.26 3.63 -20.66
N ARG A 187 -16.38 4.35 -20.77
CA ARG A 187 -17.15 4.53 -22.00
C ARG A 187 -16.38 5.18 -23.17
N LEU A 188 -15.21 5.79 -22.94
CA LEU A 188 -14.61 6.68 -23.94
C LEU A 188 -13.42 6.12 -24.72
N TYR A 189 -12.50 5.33 -24.16
CA TYR A 189 -11.38 4.71 -24.91
C TYR A 189 -10.79 3.53 -24.13
N ASP A 190 -9.95 2.70 -24.79
CA ASP A 190 -9.03 1.73 -24.17
C ASP A 190 -7.92 2.45 -23.37
N THR A 191 -8.35 3.24 -22.38
CA THR A 191 -7.47 3.99 -21.49
C THR A 191 -6.78 3.03 -20.54
N ASN A 192 -5.61 3.42 -20.04
CA ASN A 192 -4.92 2.61 -19.05
C ASN A 192 -5.72 2.45 -17.74
N PHE A 193 -6.56 3.43 -17.38
CA PHE A 193 -7.55 3.27 -16.31
C PHE A 193 -8.46 2.05 -16.57
N CYS A 194 -8.96 1.88 -17.79
CA CYS A 194 -9.83 0.76 -18.13
C CYS A 194 -9.09 -0.57 -18.17
N LYS A 195 -7.82 -0.58 -18.59
CA LYS A 195 -6.96 -1.77 -18.48
C LYS A 195 -6.78 -2.16 -17.01
N ALA A 196 -6.51 -1.20 -16.12
CA ALA A 196 -6.41 -1.44 -14.68
C ALA A 196 -7.74 -1.89 -14.06
N LEU A 197 -8.87 -1.33 -14.49
CA LEU A 197 -10.20 -1.75 -14.05
C LEU A 197 -10.51 -3.19 -14.48
N LYS A 198 -10.15 -3.55 -15.72
CA LYS A 198 -10.29 -4.91 -16.25
C LYS A 198 -9.38 -5.90 -15.54
N HIS A 199 -8.17 -5.49 -15.15
CA HIS A 199 -7.30 -6.28 -14.29
C HIS A 199 -7.97 -6.58 -12.94
N PHE A 200 -8.53 -5.54 -12.29
CA PHE A 200 -9.29 -5.72 -11.06
C PHE A 200 -10.48 -6.68 -11.22
N GLU A 201 -11.24 -6.57 -12.32
CA GLU A 201 -12.34 -7.48 -12.63
C GLU A 201 -11.88 -8.93 -12.66
N GLY A 202 -10.77 -9.22 -13.36
CA GLY A 202 -10.19 -10.57 -13.39
C GLY A 202 -9.78 -11.07 -12.01
N GLU A 203 -9.16 -10.22 -11.18
CA GLU A 203 -8.84 -10.60 -9.80
C GLU A 203 -10.09 -10.85 -8.94
N TYR A 204 -11.15 -10.05 -9.11
CA TYR A 204 -12.41 -10.20 -8.41
C TYR A 204 -13.13 -11.50 -8.81
N GLU A 205 -13.06 -11.90 -10.08
CA GLU A 205 -13.61 -13.18 -10.55
C GLU A 205 -12.95 -14.38 -9.85
N THR A 206 -11.66 -14.31 -9.47
CA THR A 206 -11.03 -15.37 -8.68
C THR A 206 -11.63 -15.54 -7.28
N ILE A 207 -12.32 -14.50 -6.78
CA ILE A 207 -12.88 -14.42 -5.42
C ILE A 207 -14.41 -14.64 -5.44
N SER A 208 -15.07 -14.28 -6.54
CA SER A 208 -16.53 -14.34 -6.73
C SER A 208 -16.99 -15.46 -7.66
N GLY A 209 -16.08 -16.13 -8.35
CA GLY A 209 -16.36 -17.21 -9.29
C GLY A 209 -16.60 -18.58 -8.62
N PRO A 210 -16.81 -19.64 -9.42
CA PRO A 210 -16.92 -21.02 -8.90
C PRO A 210 -15.67 -21.45 -8.12
N ASN A 211 -15.80 -22.32 -7.11
CA ASN A 211 -14.69 -22.84 -6.30
C ASN A 211 -13.89 -21.73 -5.56
N SER A 212 -14.53 -20.60 -5.28
CA SER A 212 -13.91 -19.47 -4.57
C SER A 212 -14.52 -19.29 -3.17
N ILE A 213 -14.02 -18.31 -2.41
CA ILE A 213 -14.59 -18.01 -1.09
C ILE A 213 -16.08 -17.63 -1.14
N SER A 214 -16.59 -17.18 -2.30
CA SER A 214 -18.00 -16.86 -2.50
C SER A 214 -18.93 -18.08 -2.46
N GLU A 215 -18.42 -19.31 -2.41
CA GLU A 215 -19.24 -20.50 -2.14
C GLU A 215 -19.90 -20.47 -0.77
N LYS A 216 -19.30 -19.71 0.16
CA LYS A 216 -19.91 -19.39 1.45
C LYS A 216 -21.08 -18.41 1.34
N CYS A 217 -21.36 -17.83 0.17
CA CYS A 217 -22.43 -16.85 -0.03
C CYS A 217 -23.71 -17.49 -0.58
N ILE A 218 -24.82 -17.32 0.13
CA ILE A 218 -26.17 -17.77 -0.31
C ILE A 218 -26.59 -17.03 -1.59
N ASP A 219 -26.22 -15.78 -1.68
CA ASP A 219 -26.57 -14.78 -2.67
C ASP A 219 -25.49 -14.61 -3.75
N ARG A 220 -24.59 -15.59 -3.91
CA ARG A 220 -23.45 -15.52 -4.84
C ARG A 220 -23.79 -15.08 -6.27
N LYS A 221 -24.99 -15.42 -6.76
CA LYS A 221 -25.45 -15.05 -8.11
C LYS A 221 -25.58 -13.53 -8.31
N PHE A 222 -25.69 -12.77 -7.23
CA PHE A 222 -25.79 -11.31 -7.25
C PHE A 222 -24.46 -10.60 -7.03
N LEU A 223 -23.37 -11.35 -6.83
CA LEU A 223 -22.03 -10.80 -6.66
C LEU A 223 -21.33 -10.52 -7.99
N LYS A 224 -21.90 -10.96 -9.11
CA LYS A 224 -21.33 -10.72 -10.43
C LYS A 224 -21.21 -9.21 -10.69
N LEU A 225 -20.03 -8.77 -11.13
CA LEU A 225 -19.83 -7.39 -11.55
C LEU A 225 -20.71 -7.09 -12.78
N PRO A 226 -21.42 -5.95 -12.78
CA PRO A 226 -22.32 -5.59 -13.87
C PRO A 226 -21.53 -5.16 -15.11
N THR A 227 -22.04 -5.49 -16.29
CA THR A 227 -21.50 -4.97 -17.55
C THR A 227 -21.87 -3.50 -17.74
N TYR A 228 -21.24 -2.83 -18.71
CA TYR A 228 -21.63 -1.47 -19.08
C TYR A 228 -23.10 -1.39 -19.51
N GLU A 229 -23.58 -2.39 -20.24
CA GLU A 229 -24.97 -2.51 -20.70
C GLU A 229 -25.93 -2.63 -19.51
N ASP A 230 -25.57 -3.42 -18.48
CA ASP A 230 -26.37 -3.58 -17.26
C ASP A 230 -26.56 -2.25 -16.53
N VAL A 231 -25.50 -1.44 -16.45
CA VAL A 231 -25.52 -0.14 -15.78
C VAL A 231 -26.27 0.90 -16.61
N SER A 232 -25.98 0.98 -17.92
CA SER A 232 -26.59 1.96 -18.82
C SER A 232 -28.09 1.73 -19.07
N GLN A 233 -28.57 0.48 -19.00
CA GLN A 233 -30.00 0.16 -19.03
C GLN A 233 -30.68 0.35 -17.67
N GLY A 234 -29.98 0.07 -16.57
CA GLY A 234 -30.44 0.35 -15.21
C GLY A 234 -30.74 1.84 -15.00
N ASP A 235 -29.86 2.72 -15.45
CA ASP A 235 -30.03 4.17 -15.32
C ASP A 235 -31.21 4.75 -16.12
N LYS A 236 -31.64 4.10 -17.20
CA LYS A 236 -32.90 4.46 -17.91
C LYS A 236 -34.16 4.13 -17.09
N LYS A 237 -34.10 3.20 -16.13
CA LYS A 237 -35.19 2.89 -15.18
C LYS A 237 -35.11 3.69 -13.88
N PHE A 238 -33.93 4.18 -13.50
CA PHE A 238 -33.71 4.94 -12.27
C PHE A 238 -33.88 6.47 -12.41
N THR A 239 -34.27 6.98 -13.59
CA THR A 239 -34.49 8.43 -13.83
C THR A 239 -35.79 8.99 -13.21
N ILE A 240 -36.61 8.18 -12.51
CA ILE A 240 -37.90 8.64 -11.92
C ILE A 240 -37.80 8.96 -10.41
N VAL A 241 -36.67 8.68 -9.74
CA VAL A 241 -36.44 9.12 -8.34
C VAL A 241 -35.19 9.98 -8.27
N GLY A 242 -35.24 11.12 -8.95
CA GLY A 242 -34.19 12.13 -8.91
C GLY A 242 -34.26 12.93 -7.62
N SER A 243 -33.34 12.67 -6.66
CA SER A 243 -32.84 13.66 -5.69
C SER A 243 -31.81 13.12 -4.67
N VAL A 244 -30.90 12.19 -5.01
CA VAL A 244 -29.85 11.72 -4.04
C VAL A 244 -28.41 11.77 -4.59
N LEU A 245 -28.19 12.26 -5.81
CA LEU A 245 -26.83 12.43 -6.37
C LEU A 245 -26.26 13.83 -6.09
N GLY A 246 -26.26 14.22 -4.81
CA GLY A 246 -25.51 15.35 -4.27
C GLY A 246 -25.78 15.43 -2.77
N PRO A 247 -24.78 15.48 -1.86
CA PRO A 247 -23.32 15.63 -2.00
C PRO A 247 -22.57 14.41 -1.41
N SER A 248 -22.24 13.41 -2.23
CA SER A 248 -21.55 12.18 -1.76
C SER A 248 -20.19 11.91 -2.43
N VAL A 249 -19.71 12.87 -3.24
CA VAL A 249 -18.39 12.77 -3.87
C VAL A 249 -17.30 13.25 -2.91
N THR A 250 -17.53 14.34 -2.17
CA THR A 250 -16.59 14.85 -1.15
C THR A 250 -16.43 13.91 0.05
N THR A 251 -17.50 13.25 0.49
CA THR A 251 -17.48 12.27 1.61
C THR A 251 -16.72 10.99 1.27
N LEU A 252 -16.71 10.54 0.01
CA LEU A 252 -15.88 9.41 -0.43
C LEU A 252 -14.38 9.74 -0.35
N PHE A 253 -13.98 10.96 -0.74
CA PHE A 253 -12.56 11.35 -0.73
C PHE A 253 -11.98 11.47 0.68
N THR A 254 -12.71 12.08 1.62
CA THR A 254 -12.26 12.14 3.03
C THR A 254 -12.29 10.77 3.70
N SER A 255 -13.25 9.90 3.34
CA SER A 255 -13.38 8.58 3.96
C SER A 255 -12.30 7.60 3.53
N ILE A 256 -11.85 7.62 2.27
CA ILE A 256 -10.71 6.80 1.81
C ILE A 256 -9.42 7.20 2.54
N PHE A 257 -9.24 8.49 2.81
CA PHE A 257 -8.06 8.96 3.55
C PHE A 257 -8.07 8.55 5.00
N LEU A 258 -9.16 8.82 5.70
CA LEU A 258 -9.31 8.42 7.10
C LEU A 258 -9.27 6.89 7.23
N TYR A 259 -9.84 6.15 6.28
CA TYR A 259 -9.71 4.70 6.21
C TYR A 259 -8.23 4.27 6.23
N MET A 260 -7.36 4.92 5.46
CA MET A 260 -5.93 4.59 5.39
C MET A 260 -5.17 4.95 6.70
N PHE A 261 -5.73 5.74 7.61
CA PHE A 261 -5.07 6.10 8.88
C PHE A 261 -5.78 5.57 10.13
N THR A 262 -6.85 4.79 9.96
CA THR A 262 -7.54 4.11 11.08
C THR A 262 -6.91 2.75 11.39
N PRO A 263 -7.12 2.19 12.60
CA PRO A 263 -6.72 0.81 12.93
C PRO A 263 -7.26 -0.22 11.92
N PHE A 264 -8.39 0.08 11.29
CA PHE A 264 -8.99 -0.73 10.23
C PHE A 264 -8.18 -0.66 8.91
N GLY A 265 -7.61 0.49 8.57
CA GLY A 265 -6.63 0.62 7.48
C GLY A 265 -5.37 -0.22 7.72
N GLN A 266 -4.80 -0.17 8.93
CA GLN A 266 -3.67 -1.01 9.32
C GLN A 266 -4.02 -2.51 9.25
N TRP A 267 -5.26 -2.86 9.60
CA TRP A 267 -5.79 -4.22 9.54
C TRP A 267 -5.99 -4.74 8.11
N ILE A 268 -6.64 -3.99 7.22
CA ILE A 268 -6.77 -4.34 5.79
C ILE A 268 -5.38 -4.50 5.17
N ARG A 269 -4.47 -3.56 5.47
CA ARG A 269 -3.09 -3.60 4.99
C ARG A 269 -2.29 -4.81 5.51
N GLY A 270 -2.50 -5.23 6.76
CA GLY A 270 -1.86 -6.41 7.33
C GLY A 270 -2.41 -7.75 6.80
N LYS A 271 -3.57 -7.75 6.14
CA LYS A 271 -4.25 -8.96 5.66
C LYS A 271 -4.33 -9.10 4.14
N MET A 272 -4.06 -8.03 3.38
CA MET A 272 -3.89 -8.05 1.91
C MET A 272 -2.74 -8.94 1.40
N GLY A 273 -1.98 -9.61 2.28
CA GLY A 273 -0.90 -10.55 1.96
C GLY A 273 -1.10 -12.01 2.37
N LYS A 274 -2.27 -12.43 2.87
CA LYS A 274 -2.46 -13.79 3.42
C LYS A 274 -3.08 -14.82 2.46
N LYS A 275 -2.94 -14.68 1.14
CA LYS A 275 -3.13 -15.83 0.24
C LYS A 275 -1.82 -16.61 0.20
N LYS A 276 -1.90 -17.95 0.24
CA LYS A 276 -0.76 -18.87 0.08
C LYS A 276 -0.14 -18.68 -1.31
N GLU A 277 0.73 -17.70 -1.42
CA GLU A 277 1.67 -17.58 -2.51
C GLU A 277 3.05 -17.74 -1.88
N THR A 278 3.72 -18.81 -2.29
CA THR A 278 4.97 -19.30 -1.71
C THR A 278 6.11 -18.38 -2.12
N HIS A 279 6.19 -17.20 -1.51
CA HIS A 279 7.44 -16.47 -1.32
C HIS A 279 7.73 -16.42 0.17
N SER A 280 8.39 -17.50 0.60
CA SER A 280 8.81 -17.79 1.96
C SER A 280 9.74 -16.72 2.54
N LYS A 281 9.41 -16.33 3.79
CA LYS A 281 10.31 -15.82 4.84
C LYS A 281 11.12 -14.54 4.53
N LEU A 282 10.54 -13.37 4.80
CA LEU A 282 11.33 -12.17 5.14
C LEU A 282 10.71 -11.26 6.22
N TYR A 283 9.61 -11.65 6.89
CA TYR A 283 8.92 -10.76 7.83
C TYR A 283 8.56 -11.41 9.18
N GLU A 284 9.34 -12.38 9.64
CA GLU A 284 9.31 -12.79 11.04
C GLU A 284 10.70 -12.63 11.65
N GLU A 285 10.71 -11.84 12.73
CA GLU A 285 11.70 -11.84 13.81
C GLU A 285 13.02 -11.06 13.58
N ASN A 286 12.98 -9.78 13.95
CA ASN A 286 14.13 -9.15 14.61
C ASN A 286 13.64 -8.09 15.61
N ASP A 287 12.87 -8.55 16.60
CA ASP A 287 12.43 -7.78 17.77
C ASP A 287 13.09 -8.38 19.04
N GLN A 288 14.38 -8.72 18.95
CA GLN A 288 15.23 -8.87 20.13
C GLN A 288 16.20 -7.69 20.17
N SER A 289 15.77 -6.69 20.92
CA SER A 289 16.55 -5.57 21.41
C SER A 289 17.97 -5.96 21.81
N LEU A 290 18.93 -5.16 21.34
CA LEU A 290 20.20 -4.85 21.97
C LEU A 290 20.17 -5.05 23.51
N LEU A 291 20.94 -6.01 24.01
CA LEU A 291 21.51 -5.94 25.35
C LEU A 291 22.99 -6.33 25.28
N ASN A 292 23.83 -5.32 25.04
CA ASN A 292 25.14 -5.29 25.66
C ASN A 292 24.91 -5.22 27.17
N THR A 293 25.25 -6.30 27.89
CA THR A 293 25.53 -6.21 29.32
C THR A 293 26.74 -7.09 29.60
N SER A 294 27.82 -6.40 29.98
CA SER A 294 28.88 -6.76 30.93
C SER A 294 29.11 -8.22 31.29
N ASP A 295 30.38 -8.61 31.18
CA ASP A 295 31.12 -9.53 32.05
C ASP A 295 30.33 -10.09 33.24
N ASN A 296 30.18 -11.41 33.27
CA ASN A 296 30.25 -12.16 34.52
C ASN A 296 30.73 -13.58 34.24
N GLU A 297 31.99 -13.76 34.59
CA GLU A 297 32.65 -15.00 34.99
C GLU A 297 31.74 -15.82 35.91
N TYR A 298 31.45 -17.07 35.53
CA TYR A 298 30.89 -18.05 36.47
C TYR A 298 31.56 -19.41 36.27
N SER A 299 32.64 -19.58 37.01
CA SER A 299 33.29 -20.84 37.34
C SER A 299 32.55 -21.55 38.48
N ASN A 300 32.17 -22.83 38.29
CA ASN A 300 32.49 -23.98 39.16
C ASN A 300 31.72 -25.24 38.70
N THR A 301 32.42 -26.25 38.19
CA THR A 301 32.89 -27.49 38.88
C THR A 301 31.79 -28.54 39.14
N ASP A 302 31.89 -29.70 38.49
CA ASP A 302 32.33 -30.93 39.16
C ASP A 302 32.40 -32.10 38.16
N TYR A 303 33.58 -32.72 38.04
CA TYR A 303 33.81 -34.16 38.27
C TYR A 303 35.27 -34.51 37.91
N ASN A 304 36.04 -34.90 38.94
CA ASN A 304 37.41 -35.42 38.85
C ASN A 304 37.44 -36.90 38.45
N ALA A 305 38.48 -37.31 37.72
CA ALA A 305 39.09 -38.64 37.85
C ALA A 305 40.60 -38.57 37.53
N TYR A 306 41.37 -38.80 38.59
CA TYR A 306 42.83 -38.77 38.77
C TYR A 306 43.66 -39.57 37.78
N HIS A 307 44.94 -39.19 37.61
CA HIS A 307 46.09 -40.10 37.83
C HIS A 307 47.37 -39.27 38.10
N LEU A 308 47.87 -39.36 39.34
CA LEU A 308 49.18 -38.91 39.79
C LEU A 308 50.24 -39.97 39.49
N SER A 309 51.45 -39.54 39.13
CA SER A 309 52.70 -40.20 39.50
C SER A 309 53.84 -39.16 39.38
N TYR A 310 54.51 -38.96 40.51
CA TYR A 310 55.65 -38.07 40.71
C TYR A 310 56.86 -38.95 40.99
N ASP A 311 57.98 -38.71 40.29
CA ASP A 311 59.29 -39.30 40.59
C ASP A 311 60.29 -38.16 40.90
N PRO A 312 60.97 -38.18 42.08
CA PRO A 312 61.97 -37.19 42.44
C PRO A 312 63.37 -37.62 42.00
N VAL A 313 64.20 -36.67 41.56
CA VAL A 313 65.67 -36.83 41.50
C VAL A 313 66.36 -35.56 42.03
N ALA A 314 67.47 -35.82 42.70
CA ALA A 314 68.13 -35.08 43.76
C ALA A 314 69.20 -34.04 43.35
N ASN A 315 69.75 -33.43 44.40
CA ASN A 315 71.10 -32.87 44.63
C ASN A 315 71.04 -31.34 44.83
N SER A 316 71.38 -30.78 46.00
CA SER A 316 72.53 -31.05 46.89
C SER A 316 72.23 -30.70 48.33
#